data_AF-A0A511JCK0-F1
#
_entry.id   AF-A0A511JCK0-F1
#
_cell.length_a   1.000
_cell.length_b   1.000
_cell.length_c   1.000
_cell.angle_alpha   90.00
_cell.angle_beta   90.00
_cell.angle_gamma   90.00
#
_symmetry.space_group_name_H-M   'P 1'
#
loop_
_entity.id
_entity.type
_entity.pdbx_description
1 polymer ?
#
loop_
_entity_poly.entity_id
_entity_poly.type
_entity_poly.pdbx_seq_one_letter_code
_entity_poly.pdbx_strand_id
1 'polypeptide(L)'
;MSDSVTAPVQLIVDGQVKDLPVVTATEGNDGVVVSTLLRDTGLVTVDPGFMNTASCESKITYIDGDEGILRYRGYPIDQLASQSSFLEVAYLLIHGELPSPTELEAFEERVNRHTLVHEDFRTFMGTFPRGAHPMAVMSSAINALSTFYPESLDPFDPETVELATVLILAKTRTITSYVHRTSKGEPLLYPDYSRGYVEDFLRMTFAQPYQQYTPDPVVVEALDKLLILHADHEQNCSTSTVRIVGSSHANIYASVAAGINALSGPLHGGANEAVLSMLAEIQGNGGDATDFMTRVKNKEQGVRLMGFGHRVYKNYDPRAAIVKQSAHAVLEALGAADELLDIAMALEEIALSDDYFISRKLYPNVDFYTGLIYKAMGFAPSMFTPLFALGRMPGWIAQWREMILDPSTKIGRPRQVYTGATERDYVPADQR
;
A
#
# COMPACT_ATOMS: atom_id res chain seq x y z
N MET A 1 21.82 -27.44 9.04
CA MET A 1 22.19 -26.02 9.11
C MET A 1 22.97 -25.87 10.40
N SER A 2 24.21 -25.41 10.34
CA SER A 2 25.00 -25.17 11.55
C SER A 2 24.39 -23.99 12.28
N ASP A 3 23.97 -24.18 13.53
CA ASP A 3 23.67 -23.11 14.47
C ASP A 3 24.93 -22.28 14.72
N SER A 4 25.28 -21.39 13.78
CA SER A 4 26.26 -20.34 14.08
C SER A 4 25.52 -19.31 14.92
N VAL A 5 25.58 -19.46 16.24
CA VAL A 5 25.16 -18.41 17.17
C VAL A 5 25.95 -17.16 16.80
N THR A 6 25.29 -16.17 16.21
CA THR A 6 25.94 -14.89 15.89
C THR A 6 26.47 -14.31 17.20
N ALA A 7 27.76 -14.00 17.25
CA ALA A 7 28.37 -13.45 18.45
C ALA A 7 27.66 -12.12 18.82
N PRO A 8 27.45 -11.83 20.12
CA PRO A 8 26.80 -10.59 20.53
C PRO A 8 27.63 -9.37 20.10
N VAL A 9 26.94 -8.26 19.84
CA VAL A 9 27.58 -6.98 19.53
C VAL A 9 27.94 -6.28 20.84
N GLN A 10 29.14 -5.73 20.94
CA GLN A 10 29.57 -5.01 22.15
C GLN A 10 29.31 -3.51 22.02
N LEU A 11 28.61 -2.96 23.00
CA LEU A 11 28.45 -1.52 23.20
C LEU A 11 29.31 -1.09 24.39
N ILE A 12 30.16 -0.08 24.20
CA ILE A 12 30.99 0.49 25.27
C ILE A 12 30.47 1.87 25.63
N VAL A 13 30.03 2.03 26.89
CA VAL A 13 29.55 3.31 27.45
C VAL A 13 30.27 3.56 28.77
N ASP A 14 30.90 4.72 28.92
CA ASP A 14 31.66 5.11 30.13
C ASP A 14 32.67 4.05 30.61
N GLY A 15 33.32 3.37 29.65
CA GLY A 15 34.29 2.31 29.93
C GLY A 15 33.68 0.96 30.36
N GLN A 16 32.36 0.85 30.43
CA GLN A 16 31.66 -0.42 30.66
C GLN A 16 31.26 -1.06 29.33
N VAL A 17 31.59 -2.34 29.19
CA VAL A 17 31.16 -3.16 28.04
C VAL A 17 29.78 -3.77 28.36
N LYS A 18 28.86 -3.68 27.40
CA LYS A 18 27.55 -4.32 27.42
C LYS A 18 27.38 -5.14 26.17
N ASP A 19 26.97 -6.39 26.33
CA ASP A 19 26.64 -7.25 25.20
C ASP A 19 25.19 -6.99 24.77
N LEU A 20 25.01 -6.72 23.48
CA LEU A 20 23.72 -6.60 22.84
C LEU A 20 23.43 -7.88 22.04
N PRO A 21 22.32 -8.58 22.34
CA PRO A 21 21.91 -9.75 21.57
C PRO A 21 21.66 -9.40 20.09
N VAL A 22 21.80 -10.40 19.23
CA VAL A 22 21.51 -10.30 17.80
C VAL A 22 20.37 -11.27 17.46
N VAL A 23 19.37 -10.77 16.72
CA VAL A 23 18.34 -11.59 16.07
C VAL A 23 18.82 -11.88 14.66
N THR A 24 19.08 -13.15 14.36
CA THR A 24 19.51 -13.58 13.03
C THR A 24 18.34 -13.61 12.07
N ALA A 25 18.47 -12.95 10.92
CA ALA A 25 17.45 -13.00 9.88
C ALA A 25 17.58 -14.27 9.03
N THR A 26 16.46 -14.82 8.56
CA THR A 26 16.48 -15.89 7.55
C THR A 26 17.09 -15.38 6.24
N GLU A 27 16.79 -14.12 5.88
CA GLU A 27 17.28 -13.43 4.70
C GLU A 27 17.29 -11.91 4.99
N GLY A 28 18.26 -11.17 4.43
CA GLY A 28 18.43 -9.75 4.71
C GLY A 28 19.37 -9.46 5.90
N ASN A 29 19.05 -8.42 6.67
CA ASN A 29 19.94 -7.91 7.73
C ASN A 29 19.57 -8.47 9.11
N ASP A 30 20.57 -8.89 9.87
CA ASP A 30 20.43 -9.21 11.30
C ASP A 30 20.04 -7.96 12.13
N GLY A 31 19.29 -8.16 13.20
CA GLY A 31 18.83 -7.10 14.10
C GLY A 31 19.60 -7.05 15.41
N VAL A 32 20.11 -5.88 15.82
CA VAL A 32 20.70 -5.70 17.15
C VAL A 32 19.61 -5.34 18.17
N VAL A 33 19.49 -6.13 19.23
CA VAL A 33 18.47 -5.94 20.26
C VAL A 33 18.88 -4.82 21.22
N VAL A 34 18.12 -3.72 21.22
CA VAL A 34 18.36 -2.53 22.06
C VAL A 34 17.26 -2.30 23.12
N SER A 35 16.42 -3.31 23.39
CA SER A 35 15.26 -3.17 24.29
C SER A 35 15.62 -2.82 25.74
N THR A 36 16.84 -3.15 26.19
CA THR A 36 17.34 -2.84 27.54
C THR A 36 18.27 -1.62 27.58
N LEU A 37 18.57 -1.00 26.44
CA LEU A 37 19.56 0.07 26.30
C LEU A 37 19.35 1.20 27.32
N LEU A 38 18.12 1.72 27.43
CA LEU A 38 17.79 2.81 28.36
C LEU A 38 17.97 2.39 29.82
N ARG A 39 17.56 1.18 30.18
CA ARG A 39 17.70 0.67 31.55
C ARG A 39 19.17 0.51 31.92
N ASP A 40 19.98 0.03 30.97
CA ASP A 40 21.36 -0.39 31.24
C ASP A 40 22.37 0.75 31.09
N THR A 41 22.04 1.81 30.34
CA THR A 41 22.96 2.92 30.01
C THR A 41 22.41 4.32 30.25
N GLY A 42 21.09 4.47 30.43
CA GLY A 42 20.43 5.79 30.45
C GLY A 42 20.26 6.44 29.06
N LEU A 43 20.74 5.81 27.99
CA LEU A 43 20.69 6.33 26.62
C LEU A 43 19.47 5.81 25.84
N VAL A 44 19.09 6.56 24.80
CA VAL A 44 18.12 6.13 23.78
C VAL A 44 18.76 6.22 22.41
N THR A 45 18.31 5.40 21.47
CA THR A 45 18.67 5.56 20.06
C THR A 45 17.95 6.77 19.46
N VAL A 46 18.57 7.40 18.46
CA VAL A 46 18.00 8.50 17.69
C VAL A 46 18.02 8.11 16.23
N ASP A 47 16.88 7.69 15.70
CA ASP A 47 16.72 7.27 14.30
C ASP A 47 15.44 7.88 13.71
N PRO A 48 15.42 9.20 13.42
CA PRO A 48 14.25 9.86 12.87
C PRO A 48 13.84 9.21 11.54
N GLY A 49 12.61 8.69 11.50
CA GLY A 49 12.07 7.99 10.33
C GLY A 49 12.34 6.47 10.31
N PHE A 50 12.95 5.90 11.35
CA PHE A 50 13.17 4.45 11.50
C PHE A 50 13.99 3.83 10.36
N MET A 51 14.98 4.55 9.84
CA MET A 51 15.76 4.13 8.68
C MET A 51 16.68 2.94 8.97
N ASN A 52 17.06 2.74 10.23
CA ASN A 52 17.98 1.70 10.69
C ASN A 52 17.35 0.82 11.78
N THR A 53 16.04 0.98 12.03
CA THR A 53 15.34 0.32 13.13
C THR A 53 14.36 -0.71 12.58
N ALA A 54 14.66 -1.99 12.76
CA ALA A 54 13.68 -3.05 12.58
C ALA A 54 12.66 -3.01 13.74
N SER A 55 11.40 -2.68 13.44
CA SER A 55 10.35 -2.55 14.47
C SER A 55 9.68 -3.86 14.86
N CYS A 56 9.84 -4.91 14.06
CA CYS A 56 9.25 -6.23 14.28
C CYS A 56 10.00 -7.31 13.51
N GLU A 57 9.83 -8.55 13.95
CA GLU A 57 10.05 -9.73 13.11
C GLU A 57 8.82 -9.96 12.22
N SER A 58 9.01 -10.45 11.00
CA SER A 58 7.90 -10.73 10.09
C SER A 58 8.23 -11.89 9.15
N LYS A 59 7.20 -12.62 8.74
CA LYS A 59 7.27 -13.73 7.79
C LYS A 59 6.40 -13.49 6.54
N ILE A 60 5.88 -12.27 6.37
CA ILE A 60 4.87 -11.95 5.34
C ILE A 60 5.51 -11.66 3.99
N THR A 61 6.38 -10.66 3.96
CA THR A 61 6.99 -10.16 2.72
C THR A 61 8.46 -9.93 2.96
N TYR A 62 9.27 -10.27 1.97
CA TYR A 62 10.70 -9.97 1.95
C TYR A 62 11.03 -9.11 0.73
N ILE A 63 11.89 -8.12 0.94
CA ILE A 63 12.40 -7.25 -0.11
C ILE A 63 13.93 -7.19 -0.04
N ASP A 64 14.58 -7.42 -1.19
CA ASP A 64 15.94 -6.98 -1.41
C ASP A 64 15.91 -5.84 -2.44
N GLY A 65 16.21 -4.63 -1.97
CA GLY A 65 16.22 -3.44 -2.80
C GLY A 65 17.38 -3.39 -3.79
N ASP A 66 18.53 -3.97 -3.43
CA ASP A 66 19.70 -3.97 -4.29
C ASP A 66 19.54 -5.00 -5.41
N GLU A 67 19.03 -6.19 -5.08
CA GLU A 67 18.82 -7.26 -6.08
C GLU A 67 17.45 -7.19 -6.79
N GLY A 68 16.57 -6.25 -6.42
CA GLY A 68 15.26 -6.11 -7.06
C GLY A 68 14.31 -7.27 -6.72
N ILE A 69 14.41 -7.84 -5.52
CA ILE A 69 13.62 -8.99 -5.08
C ILE A 69 12.38 -8.51 -4.34
N LEU A 70 11.22 -9.08 -4.70
CA LEU A 70 9.98 -8.99 -3.92
C LEU A 70 9.38 -10.38 -3.80
N ARG A 71 9.17 -10.84 -2.57
CA ARG A 71 8.55 -12.14 -2.30
C ARG A 71 7.43 -12.00 -1.28
N TYR A 72 6.27 -12.58 -1.59
CA TYR A 72 5.20 -12.79 -0.62
C TYR A 72 5.27 -14.23 -0.14
N ARG A 73 5.45 -14.45 1.17
CA ARG A 73 5.62 -15.78 1.77
C ARG A 73 6.67 -16.65 1.07
N GLY A 74 7.74 -16.02 0.56
CA GLY A 74 8.81 -16.68 -0.18
C GLY A 74 8.57 -16.84 -1.69
N TYR A 75 7.35 -16.63 -2.19
CA TYR A 75 7.02 -16.72 -3.61
C TYR A 75 7.38 -15.42 -4.35
N PRO A 76 8.16 -15.48 -5.44
CA PRO A 76 8.47 -14.31 -6.26
C PRO A 76 7.23 -13.62 -6.82
N ILE A 77 7.22 -12.28 -6.81
CA ILE A 77 6.07 -11.49 -7.24
C ILE A 77 5.66 -11.72 -8.70
N ASP A 78 6.62 -12.00 -9.59
CA ASP A 78 6.39 -12.28 -11.00
C ASP A 78 5.63 -13.59 -11.22
N GLN A 79 5.90 -14.60 -10.39
CA GLN A 79 5.15 -15.87 -10.42
C GLN A 79 3.72 -15.65 -9.93
N LEU A 80 3.54 -14.96 -8.80
CA LEU A 80 2.19 -14.69 -8.27
C LEU A 80 1.36 -13.84 -9.24
N ALA A 81 1.93 -12.79 -9.81
CA ALA A 81 1.23 -11.93 -10.75
C ALA A 81 0.90 -12.61 -12.10
N SER A 82 1.55 -13.73 -12.45
CA SER A 82 1.28 -14.43 -13.71
C SER A 82 0.44 -15.70 -13.53
N GLN A 83 0.40 -16.29 -12.34
CA GLN A 83 -0.19 -17.61 -12.10
C GLN A 83 -1.31 -17.63 -11.06
N SER A 84 -1.48 -16.55 -10.30
CA SER A 84 -2.42 -16.49 -9.17
C SER A 84 -3.54 -15.47 -9.41
N SER A 85 -4.55 -15.48 -8.55
CA SER A 85 -5.59 -14.45 -8.50
C SER A 85 -5.40 -13.53 -7.29
N PHE A 86 -5.98 -12.33 -7.31
CA PHE A 86 -5.90 -11.43 -6.17
C PHE A 86 -6.39 -12.06 -4.86
N LEU A 87 -7.47 -12.84 -4.88
CA LEU A 87 -8.00 -13.48 -3.68
C LEU A 87 -7.15 -14.67 -3.19
N GLU A 88 -6.50 -15.40 -4.10
CA GLU A 88 -5.52 -16.42 -3.72
C GLU A 88 -4.28 -15.80 -3.07
N VAL A 89 -3.75 -14.71 -3.63
CA VAL A 89 -2.66 -13.94 -3.01
C VAL A 89 -3.07 -13.34 -1.67
N ALA A 90 -4.32 -12.87 -1.56
CA ALA A 90 -4.84 -12.37 -0.28
C ALA A 90 -4.87 -13.49 0.78
N TYR A 91 -5.31 -14.69 0.40
CA TYR A 91 -5.28 -15.86 1.27
C TYR A 91 -3.84 -16.19 1.70
N LEU A 92 -2.90 -16.28 0.74
CA LEU A 92 -1.49 -16.54 0.99
C LEU A 92 -0.90 -15.56 2.01
N LEU A 93 -1.11 -14.26 1.81
CA LEU A 93 -0.60 -13.24 2.70
C LEU A 93 -1.17 -13.37 4.11
N ILE A 94 -2.48 -13.63 4.24
CA ILE A 94 -3.17 -13.65 5.52
C ILE A 94 -2.93 -14.95 6.30
N HIS A 95 -2.92 -16.09 5.62
CA HIS A 95 -2.87 -17.43 6.24
C HIS A 95 -1.49 -18.08 6.19
N GLY A 96 -0.58 -17.58 5.35
CA GLY A 96 0.83 -17.99 5.31
C GLY A 96 1.18 -19.00 4.22
N GLU A 97 0.21 -19.73 3.70
CA GLU A 97 0.38 -20.78 2.68
C GLU A 97 -0.63 -20.60 1.54
N LEU A 98 -0.33 -21.14 0.37
CA LEU A 98 -1.28 -21.18 -0.75
C LEU A 98 -2.47 -22.11 -0.39
N PRO A 99 -3.71 -21.71 -0.71
CA PRO A 99 -4.88 -22.55 -0.44
C PRO A 99 -4.92 -23.76 -1.38
N SER A 100 -5.48 -24.88 -0.91
CA SER A 100 -5.99 -25.92 -1.79
C SER A 100 -7.18 -25.40 -2.62
N PRO A 101 -7.55 -26.04 -3.74
CA PRO A 101 -8.68 -25.59 -4.56
C PRO A 101 -10.00 -25.44 -3.78
N THR A 102 -10.27 -26.33 -2.83
CA THR A 102 -11.48 -26.27 -1.98
C THR A 102 -11.41 -25.13 -0.96
N GLU A 103 -10.24 -24.84 -0.39
CA GLU A 103 -10.06 -23.69 0.51
C GLU A 103 -10.20 -22.37 -0.25
N LEU A 104 -9.66 -22.29 -1.47
CA LEU A 104 -9.78 -21.12 -2.32
C LEU A 104 -11.24 -20.86 -2.69
N GLU A 105 -11.96 -21.87 -3.19
CA GLU A 105 -13.38 -21.76 -3.54
C GLU A 105 -14.23 -21.31 -2.32
N ALA A 106 -13.99 -21.91 -1.16
CA ALA A 106 -14.68 -21.53 0.07
C ALA A 106 -14.35 -20.08 0.51
N PHE A 107 -13.10 -19.65 0.36
CA PHE A 107 -12.67 -18.29 0.68
C PHE A 107 -13.30 -17.26 -0.27
N GLU A 108 -13.25 -17.51 -1.58
CA GLU A 108 -13.87 -16.67 -2.60
C GLU A 108 -15.38 -16.54 -2.39
N GLU A 109 -16.05 -17.66 -2.16
CA GLU A 109 -17.48 -17.67 -1.84
C GLU A 109 -17.78 -16.85 -0.58
N ARG A 110 -16.98 -17.04 0.49
CA ARG A 110 -17.16 -16.33 1.74
C ARG A 110 -16.97 -14.83 1.56
N VAL A 111 -15.95 -14.38 0.82
CA VAL A 111 -15.75 -12.96 0.49
C VAL A 111 -16.92 -12.44 -0.33
N ASN A 112 -17.30 -13.11 -1.42
CA ASN A 112 -18.36 -12.65 -2.32
C ASN A 112 -19.73 -12.52 -1.63
N ARG A 113 -20.08 -13.46 -0.74
CA ARG A 113 -21.33 -13.41 0.04
C ARG A 113 -21.42 -12.21 1.00
N HIS A 114 -20.30 -11.59 1.38
CA HIS A 114 -20.26 -10.47 2.34
C HIS A 114 -20.11 -9.08 1.70
N THR A 115 -20.19 -9.01 0.36
CA THR A 115 -20.00 -7.77 -0.42
C THR A 115 -21.14 -6.78 -0.26
N LEU A 116 -22.35 -7.26 0.05
CA LEU A 116 -23.49 -6.43 0.41
C LEU A 116 -23.18 -5.67 1.72
N VAL A 117 -23.40 -4.36 1.68
CA VAL A 117 -23.33 -3.49 2.86
C VAL A 117 -24.73 -3.27 3.42
N HIS A 118 -24.82 -2.98 4.72
CA HIS A 118 -26.09 -2.59 5.35
C HIS A 118 -26.71 -1.38 4.61
N GLU A 119 -28.03 -1.30 4.48
CA GLU A 119 -28.68 -0.21 3.72
C GLU A 119 -28.43 1.17 4.34
N ASP A 120 -28.36 1.26 5.67
CA ASP A 120 -27.95 2.49 6.35
C ASP A 120 -26.49 2.85 6.04
N PHE A 121 -25.62 1.87 5.83
CA PHE A 121 -24.24 2.11 5.39
C PHE A 121 -24.20 2.60 3.94
N ARG A 122 -25.01 2.00 3.05
CA ARG A 122 -25.17 2.48 1.67
C ARG A 122 -25.71 3.92 1.63
N THR A 123 -26.68 4.23 2.49
CA THR A 123 -27.20 5.59 2.67
C THR A 123 -26.11 6.52 3.16
N PHE A 124 -25.37 6.13 4.20
CA PHE A 124 -24.22 6.87 4.74
C PHE A 124 -23.20 7.21 3.64
N MET A 125 -22.83 6.25 2.78
CA MET A 125 -21.94 6.46 1.65
C MET A 125 -22.45 7.50 0.64
N GLY A 126 -23.77 7.63 0.51
CA GLY A 126 -24.41 8.65 -0.34
C GLY A 126 -24.49 10.05 0.30
N THR A 127 -24.15 10.21 1.58
CA THR A 127 -24.26 11.50 2.28
C THR A 127 -22.98 12.35 2.24
N PHE A 128 -21.84 11.75 1.88
CA PHE A 128 -20.60 12.52 1.71
C PHE A 128 -20.75 13.60 0.62
N PRO A 129 -20.11 14.78 0.79
CA PRO A 129 -20.10 15.79 -0.26
C PRO A 129 -19.51 15.22 -1.57
N ARG A 130 -20.11 15.55 -2.72
CA ARG A 130 -19.66 15.03 -4.03
C ARG A 130 -18.21 15.38 -4.37
N GLY A 131 -17.72 16.52 -3.88
CA GLY A 131 -16.33 16.97 -4.06
C GLY A 131 -15.37 16.51 -2.96
N ALA A 132 -15.80 15.63 -2.04
CA ALA A 132 -14.92 15.09 -1.01
C ALA A 132 -13.81 14.22 -1.63
N HIS A 133 -12.60 14.32 -1.09
CA HIS A 133 -11.47 13.54 -1.60
C HIS A 133 -11.71 12.03 -1.39
N PRO A 134 -11.57 11.18 -2.42
CA PRO A 134 -11.84 9.74 -2.35
C PRO A 134 -11.18 9.01 -1.17
N MET A 135 -9.91 9.30 -0.89
CA MET A 135 -9.19 8.68 0.26
C MET A 135 -9.81 9.03 1.61
N ALA A 136 -10.29 10.26 1.80
CA ALA A 136 -10.92 10.67 3.06
C ALA A 136 -12.26 9.97 3.25
N VAL A 137 -13.04 9.83 2.17
CA VAL A 137 -14.30 9.08 2.17
C VAL A 137 -14.04 7.60 2.47
N MET A 138 -13.05 6.99 1.80
CA MET A 138 -12.70 5.58 1.98
C MET A 138 -12.23 5.27 3.40
N SER A 139 -11.33 6.09 3.98
CA SER A 139 -10.88 5.90 5.37
C SER A 139 -12.05 6.03 6.36
N SER A 140 -12.90 7.04 6.18
CA SER A 140 -14.10 7.24 7.01
C SER A 140 -15.05 6.04 6.94
N ALA A 141 -15.28 5.53 5.72
CA ALA A 141 -16.15 4.39 5.48
C ALA A 141 -15.62 3.10 6.11
N ILE A 142 -14.33 2.82 5.96
CA ILE A 142 -13.69 1.64 6.57
C ILE A 142 -13.74 1.71 8.09
N ASN A 143 -13.46 2.87 8.68
CA ASN A 143 -13.58 3.04 10.12
C ASN A 143 -15.03 2.86 10.61
N ALA A 144 -15.99 3.40 9.85
CA ALA A 144 -17.42 3.29 10.16
C ALA A 144 -17.92 1.84 10.12
N LEU A 145 -17.31 0.92 9.35
CA LEU A 145 -17.71 -0.49 9.36
C LEU A 145 -17.74 -1.09 10.77
N SER A 146 -16.84 -0.65 11.66
CA SER A 146 -16.83 -1.09 13.05
C SER A 146 -18.13 -0.82 13.82
N THR A 147 -18.91 0.20 13.41
CA THR A 147 -20.21 0.52 14.04
C THR A 147 -21.36 -0.31 13.48
N PHE A 148 -21.21 -0.86 12.27
CA PHE A 148 -22.22 -1.70 11.61
C PHE A 148 -22.00 -3.20 11.83
N TYR A 149 -20.79 -3.59 12.22
CA TYR A 149 -20.40 -4.98 12.47
C TYR A 149 -19.72 -5.13 13.85
N PRO A 150 -20.38 -4.75 14.96
CA PRO A 150 -19.81 -4.81 16.30
C PRO A 150 -19.42 -6.22 16.76
N GLU A 151 -20.00 -7.25 16.17
CA GLU A 151 -19.66 -8.66 16.36
C GLU A 151 -18.27 -9.05 15.82
N SER A 152 -17.59 -8.15 15.10
CA SER A 152 -16.30 -8.40 14.44
C SER A 152 -15.15 -7.54 15.01
N LEU A 153 -15.25 -7.13 16.28
CA LEU A 153 -14.33 -6.13 16.88
C LEU A 153 -13.28 -6.66 17.85
N ASP A 154 -13.50 -7.79 18.52
CA ASP A 154 -12.54 -8.38 19.44
C ASP A 154 -11.27 -8.83 18.70
N PRO A 155 -10.10 -8.20 18.97
CA PRO A 155 -8.87 -8.54 18.27
C PRO A 155 -8.24 -9.86 18.76
N PHE A 156 -8.71 -10.44 19.86
CA PHE A 156 -8.14 -11.65 20.47
C PHE A 156 -8.98 -12.91 20.22
N ASP A 157 -10.18 -12.77 19.68
CA ASP A 157 -10.99 -13.91 19.26
C ASP A 157 -10.71 -14.24 17.77
N PRO A 158 -10.14 -15.43 17.45
CA PRO A 158 -9.82 -15.79 16.09
C PRO A 158 -11.00 -15.79 15.13
N GLU A 159 -12.20 -16.20 15.58
CA GLU A 159 -13.40 -16.23 14.71
C GLU A 159 -13.86 -14.81 14.36
N THR A 160 -13.86 -13.92 15.34
CA THR A 160 -14.14 -12.48 15.18
C THR A 160 -13.15 -11.82 14.22
N VAL A 161 -11.84 -12.08 14.39
CA VAL A 161 -10.80 -11.56 13.49
C VAL A 161 -10.96 -12.10 12.06
N GLU A 162 -11.30 -13.37 11.93
CA GLU A 162 -11.55 -13.99 10.63
C GLU A 162 -12.78 -13.39 9.93
N LEU A 163 -13.86 -13.14 10.66
CA LEU A 163 -15.02 -12.43 10.14
C LEU A 163 -14.63 -11.01 9.69
N ALA A 164 -13.89 -10.26 10.51
CA ALA A 164 -13.45 -8.91 10.16
C ALA A 164 -12.56 -8.88 8.90
N THR A 165 -11.65 -9.86 8.76
CA THR A 165 -10.82 -10.06 7.57
C THR A 165 -11.69 -10.17 6.31
N VAL A 166 -12.67 -11.07 6.32
CA VAL A 166 -13.59 -11.28 5.19
C VAL A 166 -14.40 -10.01 4.90
N LEU A 167 -14.93 -9.36 5.93
CA LEU A 167 -15.72 -8.14 5.79
C LEU A 167 -14.91 -7.00 5.18
N ILE A 168 -13.64 -6.81 5.57
CA ILE A 168 -12.77 -5.78 4.99
C ILE A 168 -12.48 -6.09 3.52
N LEU A 169 -12.08 -7.31 3.17
CA LEU A 169 -11.81 -7.69 1.78
C LEU A 169 -13.05 -7.53 0.88
N ALA A 170 -14.22 -7.94 1.36
CA ALA A 170 -15.47 -7.85 0.63
C ALA A 170 -15.96 -6.41 0.48
N LYS A 171 -15.98 -5.64 1.58
CA LYS A 171 -16.62 -4.32 1.60
C LYS A 171 -15.73 -3.23 1.05
N THR A 172 -14.41 -3.37 1.10
CA THR A 172 -13.50 -2.39 0.49
C THR A 172 -13.74 -2.28 -1.01
N ARG A 173 -14.02 -3.40 -1.69
CA ARG A 173 -14.44 -3.43 -3.09
C ARG A 173 -15.68 -2.58 -3.34
N THR A 174 -16.74 -2.85 -2.58
CA THR A 174 -18.01 -2.12 -2.67
C THR A 174 -17.83 -0.63 -2.38
N ILE A 175 -17.13 -0.29 -1.30
CA ILE A 175 -16.82 1.08 -0.90
C ILE A 175 -16.06 1.81 -2.00
N THR A 176 -15.04 1.18 -2.59
CA THR A 176 -14.23 1.80 -3.65
C THR A 176 -15.08 2.13 -4.88
N SER A 177 -15.99 1.23 -5.28
CA SER A 177 -16.92 1.50 -6.39
C SER A 177 -17.90 2.63 -6.04
N TYR A 178 -18.39 2.69 -4.81
CA TYR A 178 -19.28 3.76 -4.35
C TYR A 178 -18.60 5.11 -4.31
N VAL A 179 -17.33 5.17 -3.88
CA VAL A 179 -16.53 6.39 -3.91
C VAL A 179 -16.40 6.92 -5.34
N HIS A 180 -16.12 6.05 -6.31
CA HIS A 180 -16.09 6.45 -7.72
C HIS A 180 -17.44 7.00 -8.18
N ARG A 181 -18.52 6.25 -7.97
CA ARG A 181 -19.86 6.64 -8.45
C ARG A 181 -20.38 7.91 -7.82
N THR A 182 -20.22 8.07 -6.51
CA THR A 182 -20.61 9.29 -5.79
C THR A 182 -19.85 10.51 -6.32
N SER A 183 -18.56 10.37 -6.66
CA SER A 183 -17.78 11.46 -7.26
C SER A 183 -18.31 11.92 -8.63
N LYS A 184 -18.99 11.03 -9.36
CA LYS A 184 -19.65 11.30 -10.64
C LYS A 184 -21.14 11.65 -10.51
N GLY A 185 -21.70 11.55 -9.31
CA GLY A 185 -23.15 11.70 -9.07
C GLY A 185 -23.99 10.54 -9.64
N GLU A 186 -23.40 9.38 -9.83
CA GLU A 186 -24.05 8.17 -10.34
C GLU A 186 -24.71 7.35 -9.21
N PRO A 187 -25.76 6.55 -9.51
CA PRO A 187 -26.45 5.75 -8.49
C PRO A 187 -25.59 4.60 -7.95
N LEU A 188 -25.64 4.30 -6.66
CA LEU A 188 -24.86 3.18 -6.10
C LEU A 188 -25.42 1.82 -6.56
N LEU A 189 -24.59 0.97 -7.16
CA LEU A 189 -24.99 -0.36 -7.66
C LEU A 189 -24.79 -1.45 -6.61
N TYR A 190 -25.76 -2.35 -6.48
CA TYR A 190 -25.60 -3.55 -5.65
C TYR A 190 -24.54 -4.49 -6.25
N PRO A 191 -23.77 -5.20 -5.41
CA PRO A 191 -22.86 -6.25 -5.87
C PRO A 191 -23.63 -7.44 -6.48
N ASP A 192 -22.99 -8.16 -7.39
CA ASP A 192 -23.50 -9.37 -8.02
C ASP A 192 -22.62 -10.55 -7.63
N TYR A 193 -23.11 -11.38 -6.71
CA TYR A 193 -22.34 -12.49 -6.14
C TYR A 193 -22.03 -13.60 -7.16
N SER A 194 -22.72 -13.61 -8.31
CA SER A 194 -22.49 -14.61 -9.36
C SER A 194 -21.24 -14.34 -10.21
N ARG A 195 -20.59 -13.18 -10.00
CA ARG A 195 -19.42 -12.72 -10.74
C ARG A 195 -18.15 -12.79 -9.90
N GLY A 196 -17.01 -12.84 -10.58
CA GLY A 196 -15.70 -12.80 -9.93
C GLY A 196 -15.43 -11.47 -9.21
N TYR A 197 -14.44 -11.46 -8.31
CA TYR A 197 -14.14 -10.29 -7.48
C TYR A 197 -13.88 -9.02 -8.31
N VAL A 198 -12.96 -9.11 -9.28
CA VAL A 198 -12.59 -7.97 -10.13
C VAL A 198 -13.67 -7.64 -11.17
N GLU A 199 -14.31 -8.67 -11.71
CA GLU A 199 -15.39 -8.53 -12.70
C GLU A 199 -16.57 -7.74 -12.13
N ASP A 200 -17.03 -8.11 -10.93
CA ASP A 200 -18.11 -7.40 -10.25
C ASP A 200 -17.70 -6.00 -9.84
N PHE A 201 -16.45 -5.81 -9.39
CA PHE A 201 -15.94 -4.48 -9.06
C PHE A 201 -16.00 -3.51 -10.26
N LEU A 202 -15.54 -3.95 -11.43
CA LEU A 202 -15.61 -3.15 -12.66
C LEU A 202 -17.07 -2.85 -13.05
N ARG A 203 -17.97 -3.84 -12.92
CA ARG A 203 -19.41 -3.63 -13.14
C ARG A 203 -20.00 -2.61 -12.18
N MET A 204 -19.75 -2.75 -10.88
CA MET A 204 -20.25 -1.81 -9.88
C MET A 204 -19.73 -0.38 -10.12
N THR A 205 -18.52 -0.27 -10.66
CA THR A 205 -17.89 1.03 -10.94
C THR A 205 -18.48 1.67 -12.19
N PHE A 206 -18.53 0.94 -13.32
CA PHE A 206 -18.74 1.55 -14.64
C PHE A 206 -20.09 1.23 -15.30
N ALA A 207 -20.83 0.23 -14.83
CA ALA A 207 -22.09 -0.17 -15.48
C ALA A 207 -23.12 0.97 -15.42
N GLN A 208 -23.73 1.29 -16.55
CA GLN A 208 -24.81 2.27 -16.61
C GLN A 208 -26.16 1.60 -16.30
N PRO A 209 -27.10 2.25 -15.58
CA PRO A 209 -28.33 1.60 -15.11
C PRO A 209 -29.25 0.98 -16.18
N TYR A 210 -29.05 1.34 -17.45
CA TYR A 210 -29.88 0.94 -18.59
C TYR A 210 -29.12 0.06 -19.60
N GLN A 211 -27.93 -0.44 -19.24
CA GLN A 211 -27.10 -1.28 -20.11
C GLN A 211 -26.61 -2.52 -19.35
N GLN A 212 -26.56 -3.64 -20.06
CA GLN A 212 -25.77 -4.78 -19.59
C GLN A 212 -24.30 -4.40 -19.70
N TYR A 213 -23.54 -4.71 -18.65
CA TYR A 213 -22.11 -4.45 -18.60
C TYR A 213 -21.37 -5.77 -18.39
N THR A 214 -20.48 -6.07 -19.33
CA THR A 214 -19.52 -7.16 -19.24
C THR A 214 -18.15 -6.54 -19.46
N PRO A 215 -17.26 -6.54 -18.44
CA PRO A 215 -15.93 -5.97 -18.60
C PRO A 215 -15.11 -6.81 -19.60
N ASP A 216 -14.21 -6.15 -20.32
CA ASP A 216 -13.26 -6.84 -21.19
C ASP A 216 -12.35 -7.76 -20.35
N PRO A 217 -12.15 -9.04 -20.72
CA PRO A 217 -11.28 -9.96 -19.98
C PRO A 217 -9.85 -9.44 -19.79
N VAL A 218 -9.29 -8.71 -20.77
CA VAL A 218 -7.94 -8.11 -20.66
C VAL A 218 -7.91 -7.05 -19.56
N VAL A 219 -8.98 -6.28 -19.41
CA VAL A 219 -9.11 -5.27 -18.34
C VAL A 219 -9.28 -5.94 -16.98
N VAL A 220 -10.05 -7.04 -16.91
CA VAL A 220 -10.20 -7.84 -15.68
C VAL A 220 -8.84 -8.38 -15.24
N GLU A 221 -8.11 -9.03 -16.14
CA GLU A 221 -6.79 -9.61 -15.86
C GLU A 221 -5.78 -8.53 -15.45
N ALA A 222 -5.73 -7.40 -16.16
CA ALA A 222 -4.82 -6.31 -15.83
C ALA A 222 -5.12 -5.70 -14.45
N LEU A 223 -6.39 -5.51 -14.10
CA LEU A 223 -6.76 -4.99 -12.78
C LEU A 223 -6.44 -6.00 -11.67
N ASP A 224 -6.70 -7.30 -11.88
CA ASP A 224 -6.34 -8.34 -10.91
C ASP A 224 -4.84 -8.36 -10.63
N LYS A 225 -4.01 -8.31 -11.68
CA LYS A 225 -2.55 -8.15 -11.57
C LYS A 225 -2.16 -6.89 -10.82
N LEU A 226 -2.77 -5.75 -11.11
CA LEU A 226 -2.48 -4.51 -10.40
C LEU A 226 -2.80 -4.63 -8.91
N LEU A 227 -3.88 -5.31 -8.52
CA LEU A 227 -4.18 -5.54 -7.11
C LEU A 227 -3.13 -6.44 -6.44
N ILE A 228 -2.69 -7.52 -7.10
CA ILE A 228 -1.60 -8.40 -6.63
C ILE A 228 -0.30 -7.63 -6.40
N LEU A 229 0.12 -6.80 -7.38
CA LEU A 229 1.37 -6.04 -7.31
C LEU A 229 1.38 -4.97 -6.21
N HIS A 230 0.21 -4.62 -5.69
CA HIS A 230 0.04 -3.69 -4.59
C HIS A 230 -0.38 -4.37 -3.27
N ALA A 231 -0.49 -5.71 -3.25
CA ALA A 231 -1.07 -6.47 -2.14
C ALA A 231 -0.35 -6.26 -0.80
N ASP A 232 0.98 -6.27 -0.79
CA ASP A 232 1.79 -5.90 0.37
C ASP A 232 3.13 -5.28 -0.08
N HIS A 233 3.81 -4.58 0.83
CA HIS A 233 5.15 -4.04 0.56
C HIS A 233 5.94 -3.82 1.84
N GLU A 234 5.95 -4.86 2.70
CA GLU A 234 6.72 -4.90 3.95
C GLU A 234 6.44 -3.70 4.89
N GLN A 235 7.44 -3.20 5.64
CA GLN A 235 7.27 -2.19 6.70
C GLN A 235 7.29 -0.75 6.16
N ASN A 236 6.43 -0.46 5.18
CA ASN A 236 6.22 0.90 4.69
C ASN A 236 5.35 1.75 5.64
N CYS A 237 5.30 3.07 5.42
CA CYS A 237 4.63 4.03 6.31
C CYS A 237 3.19 3.63 6.71
N SER A 238 2.37 3.16 5.76
CA SER A 238 0.99 2.77 6.05
C SER A 238 0.90 1.45 6.81
N THR A 239 1.72 0.45 6.45
CA THR A 239 1.81 -0.82 7.20
C THR A 239 2.29 -0.58 8.63
N SER A 240 3.34 0.22 8.83
CA SER A 240 3.82 0.58 10.17
C SER A 240 2.76 1.33 10.96
N THR A 241 1.96 2.18 10.32
CA THR A 241 0.83 2.88 10.97
C THR A 241 -0.24 1.89 11.42
N VAL A 242 -0.62 0.92 10.58
CA VAL A 242 -1.57 -0.15 10.93
C VAL A 242 -1.07 -0.93 12.15
N ARG A 243 0.22 -1.32 12.16
CA ARG A 243 0.84 -2.01 13.31
C ARG A 243 0.86 -1.15 14.56
N ILE A 244 1.22 0.13 14.46
CA ILE A 244 1.28 1.06 15.60
C ILE A 244 -0.11 1.27 16.23
N VAL A 245 -1.15 1.52 15.43
CA VAL A 245 -2.52 1.65 15.94
C VAL A 245 -3.01 0.33 16.52
N GLY A 246 -2.77 -0.78 15.82
CA GLY A 246 -3.14 -2.11 16.33
C GLY A 246 -2.44 -2.49 17.63
N SER A 247 -1.22 -2.01 17.87
CA SER A 247 -0.47 -2.29 19.10
C SER A 247 -1.09 -1.71 20.38
N SER A 248 -2.04 -0.78 20.25
CA SER A 248 -2.89 -0.33 21.36
C SER A 248 -4.13 -1.20 21.55
N HIS A 249 -4.22 -2.33 20.84
CA HIS A 249 -5.37 -3.22 20.73
C HIS A 249 -6.62 -2.55 20.12
N ALA A 250 -6.43 -1.54 19.26
CA ALA A 250 -7.51 -1.02 18.46
C ALA A 250 -8.00 -2.09 17.48
N ASN A 251 -9.31 -2.12 17.21
CA ASN A 251 -9.89 -3.05 16.25
C ASN A 251 -9.26 -2.90 14.85
N ILE A 252 -9.35 -3.95 14.04
CA ILE A 252 -8.70 -4.00 12.72
C ILE A 252 -9.23 -2.92 11.76
N TYR A 253 -10.52 -2.57 11.82
CA TYR A 253 -11.09 -1.50 10.99
C TYR A 253 -10.44 -0.15 11.26
N ALA A 254 -10.27 0.22 12.54
CA ALA A 254 -9.60 1.46 12.93
C ALA A 254 -8.11 1.46 12.50
N SER A 255 -7.44 0.31 12.64
CA SER A 255 -6.03 0.15 12.27
C SER A 255 -5.85 0.30 10.75
N VAL A 256 -6.67 -0.38 9.94
CA VAL A 256 -6.66 -0.29 8.48
C VAL A 256 -7.06 1.12 8.00
N ALA A 257 -8.07 1.75 8.62
CA ALA A 257 -8.45 3.12 8.31
C ALA A 257 -7.31 4.12 8.54
N ALA A 258 -6.49 3.91 9.59
CA ALA A 258 -5.26 4.68 9.81
C ALA A 258 -4.21 4.40 8.72
N GLY A 259 -4.08 3.16 8.26
CA GLY A 259 -3.27 2.80 7.10
C GLY A 259 -3.68 3.54 5.82
N ILE A 260 -4.98 3.65 5.55
CA ILE A 260 -5.52 4.44 4.42
C ILE A 260 -5.14 5.92 4.56
N ASN A 261 -5.26 6.49 5.76
CA ASN A 261 -4.84 7.88 6.00
C ASN A 261 -3.34 8.08 5.78
N ALA A 262 -2.49 7.17 6.26
CA ALA A 262 -1.05 7.22 6.02
C ALA A 262 -0.72 7.08 4.52
N LEU A 263 -1.44 6.22 3.79
CA LEU A 263 -1.29 6.06 2.34
C LEU A 263 -1.74 7.29 1.56
N SER A 264 -2.73 8.05 2.07
CA SER A 264 -3.20 9.27 1.42
C SER A 264 -2.16 10.41 1.36
N GLY A 265 -1.10 10.31 2.15
CA GLY A 265 -0.02 11.30 2.14
C GLY A 265 0.71 11.33 0.78
N PRO A 266 1.05 12.52 0.25
CA PRO A 266 1.66 12.66 -1.08
C PRO A 266 3.07 12.05 -1.17
N LEU A 267 3.74 11.86 -0.03
CA LEU A 267 5.04 11.18 0.06
C LEU A 267 4.93 9.65 0.14
N HIS A 268 3.71 9.09 0.10
CA HIS A 268 3.45 7.66 0.14
C HIS A 268 2.64 7.22 -1.10
N GLY A 269 1.31 7.31 -1.07
CA GLY A 269 0.43 6.81 -2.15
C GLY A 269 0.04 7.84 -3.22
N GLY A 270 0.56 9.07 -3.15
CA GLY A 270 0.25 10.15 -4.11
C GLY A 270 1.11 10.16 -5.36
N ALA A 271 2.10 9.26 -5.48
CA ALA A 271 3.04 9.24 -6.60
C ALA A 271 2.35 9.02 -7.96
N ASN A 272 1.33 8.16 -8.00
CA ASN A 272 0.64 7.72 -9.22
C ASN A 272 -0.16 8.87 -9.85
N GLU A 273 -0.81 9.71 -9.02
CA GLU A 273 -1.52 10.92 -9.48
C GLU A 273 -0.53 11.98 -9.99
N ALA A 274 0.63 12.10 -9.33
CA ALA A 274 1.66 13.04 -9.73
C ALA A 274 2.33 12.65 -11.06
N VAL A 275 2.47 11.34 -11.36
CA VAL A 275 2.92 10.86 -12.67
C VAL A 275 1.99 11.34 -13.78
N LEU A 276 0.68 11.15 -13.65
CA LEU A 276 -0.25 11.62 -14.67
C LEU A 276 -0.27 13.14 -14.81
N SER A 277 -0.16 13.85 -13.69
CA SER A 277 -0.10 15.32 -13.73
C SER A 277 1.14 15.79 -14.49
N MET A 278 2.29 15.14 -14.26
CA MET A 278 3.53 15.39 -14.98
C MET A 278 3.38 15.07 -16.49
N LEU A 279 2.82 13.91 -16.85
CA LEU A 279 2.62 13.53 -18.25
C LEU A 279 1.66 14.48 -18.97
N ALA A 280 0.58 14.90 -18.32
CA ALA A 280 -0.37 15.87 -18.86
C ALA A 280 0.24 17.27 -19.03
N GLU A 281 1.12 17.70 -18.12
CA GLU A 281 1.88 18.95 -18.27
C GLU A 281 2.81 18.90 -19.49
N ILE A 282 3.52 17.78 -19.68
CA ILE A 282 4.40 17.59 -20.84
C ILE A 282 3.59 17.61 -22.13
N GLN A 283 2.47 16.88 -22.17
CA GLN A 283 1.53 16.90 -23.30
C GLN A 283 1.05 18.32 -23.61
N GLY A 284 0.61 19.07 -22.60
CA GLY A 284 0.15 20.45 -22.74
C GLY A 284 1.23 21.42 -23.24
N ASN A 285 2.51 21.08 -23.04
CA ASN A 285 3.67 21.84 -23.50
C ASN A 285 4.25 21.33 -24.84
N GLY A 286 3.48 20.55 -25.60
CA GLY A 286 3.88 20.07 -26.94
C GLY A 286 4.49 18.67 -26.97
N GLY A 287 4.50 17.95 -25.84
CA GLY A 287 4.84 16.52 -25.77
C GLY A 287 6.34 16.19 -25.78
N ASP A 288 7.24 17.18 -25.71
CA ASP A 288 8.68 16.93 -25.78
C ASP A 288 9.25 16.40 -24.44
N ALA A 289 9.43 15.09 -24.36
CA ALA A 289 10.08 14.41 -23.25
C ALA A 289 11.54 14.86 -23.04
N THR A 290 12.27 15.23 -24.11
CA THR A 290 13.68 15.64 -24.05
C THR A 290 13.84 16.99 -23.35
N ASP A 291 12.97 17.94 -23.67
CA ASP A 291 12.92 19.25 -22.99
C ASP A 291 12.65 19.06 -21.50
N PHE A 292 11.61 18.30 -21.15
CA PHE A 292 11.27 18.03 -19.74
C PHE A 292 12.44 17.39 -18.98
N MET A 293 13.07 16.36 -19.55
CA MET A 293 14.21 15.68 -18.93
C MET A 293 15.41 16.63 -18.77
N THR A 294 15.60 17.56 -19.69
CA THR A 294 16.63 18.61 -19.56
C THR A 294 16.33 19.55 -18.40
N ARG A 295 15.08 19.98 -18.23
CA ARG A 295 14.64 20.81 -17.09
C ARG A 295 14.82 20.10 -15.74
N VAL A 296 14.56 18.79 -15.68
CA VAL A 296 14.84 17.94 -14.51
C VAL A 296 16.35 17.94 -14.19
N LYS A 297 17.22 17.76 -15.20
CA LYS A 297 18.69 17.79 -15.02
C LYS A 297 19.19 19.15 -14.53
N ASN A 298 18.58 20.23 -15.04
CA ASN A 298 18.88 21.61 -14.65
C ASN A 298 18.39 21.95 -13.23
N LYS A 299 17.65 21.04 -12.57
CA LYS A 299 17.06 21.25 -11.24
C LYS A 299 16.19 22.50 -11.18
N GLU A 300 15.44 22.74 -12.25
CA GLU A 300 14.49 23.85 -12.29
C GLU A 300 13.48 23.73 -11.16
N GLN A 301 13.14 24.87 -10.56
CA GLN A 301 12.28 24.90 -9.38
C GLN A 301 10.91 24.30 -9.73
N GLY A 302 10.49 23.29 -8.96
CA GLY A 302 9.20 22.61 -9.13
C GLY A 302 9.20 21.47 -10.14
N VAL A 303 10.26 21.29 -10.94
CA VAL A 303 10.35 20.21 -11.93
C VAL A 303 10.95 18.97 -11.29
N ARG A 304 10.16 17.88 -11.22
CA ARG A 304 10.60 16.59 -10.69
C ARG A 304 10.10 15.46 -11.58
N LEU A 305 10.95 14.47 -11.78
CA LEU A 305 10.59 13.25 -12.50
C LEU A 305 9.83 12.33 -11.55
N MET A 306 8.49 12.32 -11.66
CA MET A 306 7.59 11.51 -10.83
C MET A 306 7.49 10.09 -11.39
N GLY A 307 7.36 9.08 -10.51
CA GLY A 307 7.34 7.66 -10.91
C GLY A 307 8.72 7.05 -11.18
N PHE A 308 9.79 7.76 -10.83
CA PHE A 308 11.16 7.28 -10.97
C PHE A 308 11.91 7.26 -9.65
N GLY A 309 12.77 6.26 -9.49
CA GLY A 309 13.46 5.96 -8.25
C GLY A 309 12.55 5.29 -7.23
N HIS A 310 13.16 4.67 -6.22
CA HIS A 310 12.43 3.97 -5.18
C HIS A 310 13.22 3.99 -3.86
N ARG A 311 12.53 4.02 -2.72
CA ARG A 311 13.20 4.07 -1.40
C ARG A 311 13.97 2.79 -1.09
N VAL A 312 13.40 1.66 -1.51
CA VAL A 312 13.94 0.31 -1.32
C VAL A 312 14.73 -0.14 -2.55
N TYR A 313 14.08 -0.32 -3.71
CA TYR A 313 14.75 -0.69 -4.96
C TYR A 313 15.79 0.33 -5.46
N LYS A 314 17.04 -0.09 -5.59
CA LYS A 314 18.16 0.74 -6.05
C LYS A 314 18.56 0.50 -7.50
N ASN A 315 18.17 -0.61 -8.10
CA ASN A 315 18.62 -0.97 -9.46
C ASN A 315 17.46 -1.14 -10.43
N TYR A 316 16.33 -1.68 -9.98
CA TYR A 316 15.14 -1.90 -10.79
C TYR A 316 13.96 -2.34 -9.89
N ASP A 317 12.72 -1.95 -10.24
CA ASP A 317 11.51 -2.41 -9.55
C ASP A 317 10.94 -3.63 -10.31
N PRO A 318 10.94 -4.85 -9.73
CA PRO A 318 10.49 -6.07 -10.42
C PRO A 318 9.05 -5.98 -10.95
N ARG A 319 8.22 -5.14 -10.33
CA ARG A 319 6.81 -4.96 -10.69
C ARG A 319 6.66 -4.12 -11.96
N ALA A 320 7.60 -3.21 -12.24
CA ALA A 320 7.46 -2.22 -13.32
C ALA A 320 7.35 -2.88 -14.71
N ALA A 321 8.16 -3.91 -15.03
CA ALA A 321 8.04 -4.62 -16.31
C ALA A 321 6.71 -5.36 -16.46
N ILE A 322 6.17 -5.93 -15.38
CA ILE A 322 4.88 -6.62 -15.39
C ILE A 322 3.78 -5.61 -15.72
N VAL A 323 3.80 -4.44 -15.07
CA VAL A 323 2.83 -3.37 -15.34
C VAL A 323 2.98 -2.82 -16.75
N LYS A 324 4.21 -2.63 -17.24
CA LYS A 324 4.46 -2.16 -18.61
C LYS A 324 3.83 -3.07 -19.67
N GLN A 325 3.96 -4.38 -19.52
CA GLN A 325 3.32 -5.34 -20.43
C GLN A 325 1.79 -5.24 -20.37
N SER A 326 1.22 -5.16 -19.16
CA SER A 326 -0.22 -4.98 -18.97
C SER A 326 -0.73 -3.66 -19.57
N ALA A 327 0.07 -2.58 -19.52
CA ALA A 327 -0.30 -1.28 -20.08
C ALA A 327 -0.52 -1.33 -21.59
N HIS A 328 0.40 -1.96 -22.32
CA HIS A 328 0.23 -2.17 -23.76
C HIS A 328 -1.04 -2.97 -24.08
N ALA A 329 -1.24 -4.10 -23.39
CA ALA A 329 -2.39 -4.97 -23.64
C ALA A 329 -3.73 -4.26 -23.40
N VAL A 330 -3.84 -3.47 -22.31
CA VAL A 330 -5.07 -2.74 -21.97
C VAL A 330 -5.36 -1.62 -22.97
N LEU A 331 -4.34 -0.83 -23.33
CA LEU A 331 -4.51 0.27 -24.28
C LEU A 331 -4.90 -0.24 -25.67
N GLU A 332 -4.30 -1.34 -26.12
CA GLU A 332 -4.68 -2.02 -27.37
C GLU A 332 -6.11 -2.54 -27.32
N ALA A 333 -6.49 -3.27 -26.25
CA ALA A 333 -7.84 -3.83 -26.10
C ALA A 333 -8.94 -2.76 -26.08
N LEU A 334 -8.66 -1.61 -25.45
CA LEU A 334 -9.60 -0.50 -25.37
C LEU A 334 -9.57 0.42 -26.61
N GLY A 335 -8.71 0.14 -27.59
CA GLY A 335 -8.54 0.97 -28.79
C GLY A 335 -8.08 2.39 -28.47
N ALA A 336 -7.41 2.58 -27.33
CA ALA A 336 -6.97 3.87 -26.83
C ALA A 336 -5.55 4.14 -27.33
N ALA A 337 -5.41 4.95 -28.37
CA ALA A 337 -4.15 5.64 -28.62
C ALA A 337 -4.00 6.71 -27.53
N ASP A 338 -3.10 6.50 -26.57
CA ASP A 338 -2.83 7.48 -25.52
C ASP A 338 -1.46 8.11 -25.76
N GLU A 339 -1.47 9.36 -26.23
CA GLU A 339 -0.27 10.20 -26.35
C GLU A 339 0.52 10.28 -25.03
N LEU A 340 -0.15 10.12 -23.87
CA LEU A 340 0.55 10.03 -22.59
C LEU A 340 1.39 8.75 -22.44
N LEU A 341 0.98 7.64 -23.06
CA LEU A 341 1.81 6.42 -23.09
C LEU A 341 3.06 6.68 -23.93
N ASP A 342 2.93 7.32 -25.09
CA ASP A 342 4.07 7.64 -25.96
C ASP A 342 5.07 8.55 -25.23
N ILE A 343 4.57 9.59 -24.55
CA ILE A 343 5.39 10.47 -23.69
C ILE A 343 6.05 9.66 -22.57
N ALA A 344 5.32 8.77 -21.90
CA ALA A 344 5.86 7.96 -20.82
C ALA A 344 6.97 7.00 -21.30
N MET A 345 6.80 6.38 -22.47
CA MET A 345 7.80 5.53 -23.10
C MET A 345 9.05 6.33 -23.49
N ALA A 346 8.89 7.53 -24.04
CA ALA A 346 10.01 8.42 -24.36
C ALA A 346 10.77 8.87 -23.10
N LEU A 347 10.07 9.21 -22.02
CA LEU A 347 10.68 9.55 -20.73
C LEU A 347 11.49 8.38 -20.15
N GLU A 348 10.93 7.17 -20.18
CA GLU A 348 11.64 5.95 -19.77
C GLU A 348 12.90 5.73 -20.60
N GLU A 349 12.81 5.79 -21.93
CA GLU A 349 13.95 5.58 -22.83
C GLU A 349 15.09 6.58 -22.53
N ILE A 350 14.76 7.86 -22.34
CA ILE A 350 15.75 8.89 -21.97
C ILE A 350 16.34 8.59 -20.58
N ALA A 351 15.52 8.26 -19.58
CA ALA A 351 15.99 7.98 -18.23
C ALA A 351 16.93 6.76 -18.16
N LEU A 352 16.68 5.74 -19.00
CA LEU A 352 17.49 4.53 -19.06
C LEU A 352 18.78 4.68 -19.88
N SER A 353 18.90 5.73 -20.69
CA SER A 353 20.06 5.98 -21.56
C SER A 353 20.93 7.17 -21.15
N ASP A 354 20.44 8.07 -20.30
CA ASP A 354 21.15 9.28 -19.88
C ASP A 354 21.89 9.09 -18.53
N ASP A 355 23.20 9.37 -18.55
CA ASP A 355 24.13 9.23 -17.42
C ASP A 355 23.66 9.91 -16.13
N TYR A 356 22.94 11.04 -16.22
CA TYR A 356 22.44 11.75 -15.05
C TYR A 356 21.46 10.90 -14.24
N PHE A 357 20.55 10.20 -14.93
CA PHE A 357 19.50 9.39 -14.32
C PHE A 357 20.02 8.03 -13.89
N ILE A 358 20.88 7.40 -14.71
CA ILE A 358 21.55 6.13 -14.39
C ILE A 358 22.41 6.27 -13.12
N SER A 359 23.28 7.29 -13.06
CA SER A 359 24.15 7.51 -11.89
C SER A 359 23.38 7.80 -10.59
N ARG A 360 22.13 8.26 -10.71
CA ARG A 360 21.21 8.52 -9.58
C ARG A 360 20.22 7.40 -9.33
N LYS A 361 20.28 6.31 -10.09
CA LYS A 361 19.39 5.15 -9.97
C LYS A 361 17.92 5.52 -10.12
N LEU A 362 17.62 6.45 -11.03
CA LEU A 362 16.25 6.91 -11.31
C LEU A 362 15.64 6.01 -12.39
N TYR A 363 15.16 4.84 -11.97
CA TYR A 363 14.45 3.88 -12.83
C TYR A 363 12.93 3.99 -12.64
N PRO A 364 12.11 3.68 -13.65
CA PRO A 364 10.65 3.64 -13.48
C PRO A 364 10.28 2.67 -12.36
N ASN A 365 9.36 3.08 -11.48
CA ASN A 365 8.75 2.23 -10.48
C ASN A 365 7.35 1.77 -10.92
N VAL A 366 6.71 0.91 -10.13
CA VAL A 366 5.36 0.38 -10.42
C VAL A 366 4.34 1.48 -10.73
N ASP A 367 4.42 2.62 -10.03
CA ASP A 367 3.42 3.69 -10.12
C ASP A 367 3.44 4.41 -11.48
N PHE A 368 4.57 4.37 -12.20
CA PHE A 368 4.75 5.05 -13.47
C PHE A 368 3.77 4.59 -14.55
N TYR A 369 3.61 3.28 -14.71
CA TYR A 369 2.67 2.71 -15.70
C TYR A 369 1.27 2.47 -15.13
N THR A 370 1.14 2.27 -13.82
CA THR A 370 -0.15 1.99 -13.19
C THR A 370 -1.16 3.13 -13.40
N GLY A 371 -0.73 4.39 -13.34
CA GLY A 371 -1.61 5.53 -13.57
C GLY A 371 -2.20 5.58 -14.99
N LEU A 372 -1.41 5.20 -16.01
CA LEU A 372 -1.86 5.12 -17.39
C LEU A 372 -2.92 4.04 -17.59
N ILE A 373 -2.71 2.87 -16.98
CA ILE A 373 -3.69 1.76 -17.04
C ILE A 373 -5.00 2.18 -16.41
N TYR A 374 -4.98 2.75 -15.20
CA TYR A 374 -6.20 3.20 -14.54
C TYR A 374 -6.93 4.29 -15.32
N LYS A 375 -6.21 5.22 -15.94
CA LYS A 375 -6.80 6.24 -16.83
C LYS A 375 -7.47 5.58 -18.03
N ALA A 376 -6.79 4.65 -18.69
CA ALA A 376 -7.33 3.91 -19.84
C ALA A 376 -8.62 3.16 -19.47
N MET A 377 -8.67 2.56 -18.28
CA MET A 377 -9.87 1.92 -17.73
C MET A 377 -11.03 2.90 -17.41
N GLY A 378 -10.79 4.21 -17.42
CA GLY A 378 -11.80 5.24 -17.14
C GLY A 378 -11.82 5.78 -15.70
N PHE A 379 -10.83 5.43 -14.87
CA PHE A 379 -10.71 6.01 -13.54
C PHE A 379 -10.16 7.44 -13.59
N ALA A 380 -10.73 8.32 -12.77
CA ALA A 380 -10.15 9.64 -12.54
C ALA A 380 -8.86 9.53 -11.70
N PRO A 381 -7.89 10.45 -11.83
CA PRO A 381 -6.63 10.42 -11.07
C PRO A 381 -6.83 10.30 -9.55
N SER A 382 -7.84 10.97 -9.00
CA SER A 382 -8.19 10.92 -7.58
C SER A 382 -8.60 9.52 -7.08
N MET A 383 -8.87 8.57 -7.98
CA MET A 383 -9.20 7.17 -7.65
C MET A 383 -7.98 6.24 -7.60
N PHE A 384 -6.79 6.71 -7.95
CA PHE A 384 -5.62 5.84 -8.05
C PHE A 384 -5.17 5.35 -6.68
N THR A 385 -5.04 6.26 -5.71
CA THR A 385 -4.69 5.87 -4.34
C THR A 385 -5.79 5.04 -3.66
N PRO A 386 -7.11 5.26 -3.90
CA PRO A 386 -8.14 4.31 -3.47
C PRO A 386 -8.00 2.90 -4.07
N LEU A 387 -7.65 2.78 -5.35
CA LEU A 387 -7.38 1.48 -5.99
C LEU A 387 -6.13 0.82 -5.40
N PHE A 388 -5.11 1.62 -5.10
CA PHE A 388 -3.95 1.16 -4.36
C PHE A 388 -4.36 0.66 -2.96
N ALA A 389 -5.16 1.43 -2.21
CA ALA A 389 -5.66 1.02 -0.90
C ALA A 389 -6.48 -0.29 -0.97
N LEU A 390 -7.30 -0.46 -2.01
CA LEU A 390 -8.04 -1.70 -2.28
C LEU A 390 -7.08 -2.89 -2.45
N GLY A 391 -6.05 -2.73 -3.30
CA GLY A 391 -5.01 -3.74 -3.48
C GLY A 391 -4.27 -4.04 -2.18
N ARG A 392 -3.94 -3.02 -1.38
CA ARG A 392 -3.12 -3.12 -0.16
C ARG A 392 -3.83 -3.76 1.05
N MET A 393 -5.14 -3.97 0.99
CA MET A 393 -5.90 -4.52 2.12
C MET A 393 -5.35 -5.85 2.68
N PRO A 394 -5.01 -6.87 1.86
CA PRO A 394 -4.51 -8.13 2.37
C PRO A 394 -3.21 -7.98 3.15
N GLY A 395 -2.28 -7.13 2.67
CA GLY A 395 -1.04 -6.81 3.36
C GLY A 395 -1.28 -6.18 4.73
N TRP A 396 -2.13 -5.14 4.81
CA TRP A 396 -2.47 -4.53 6.11
C TRP A 396 -3.13 -5.50 7.08
N ILE A 397 -4.04 -6.36 6.60
CA ILE A 397 -4.69 -7.39 7.41
C ILE A 397 -3.65 -8.40 7.92
N ALA A 398 -2.80 -8.94 7.05
CA ALA A 398 -1.77 -9.90 7.41
C ALA A 398 -0.79 -9.32 8.44
N GLN A 399 -0.33 -8.09 8.22
CA GLN A 399 0.63 -7.40 9.09
C GLN A 399 0.02 -7.08 10.46
N TRP A 400 -1.26 -6.72 10.52
CA TRP A 400 -1.99 -6.53 11.77
C TRP A 400 -2.17 -7.86 12.53
N ARG A 401 -2.57 -8.93 11.84
CA ARG A 401 -2.78 -10.26 12.44
C ARG A 401 -1.49 -10.84 12.99
N GLU A 402 -0.39 -10.74 12.24
CA GLU A 402 0.93 -11.19 12.70
C GLU A 402 1.36 -10.42 13.96
N MET A 403 1.14 -9.10 13.99
CA MET A 403 1.46 -8.27 15.16
C MET A 403 0.60 -8.62 16.40
N ILE A 404 -0.70 -8.82 16.24
CA ILE A 404 -1.60 -9.14 17.37
C ILE A 404 -1.31 -10.53 17.96
N LEU A 405 -0.93 -11.50 17.11
CA LEU A 405 -0.63 -12.86 17.54
C LEU A 405 0.78 -13.01 18.11
N ASP A 406 1.67 -12.04 17.89
CA ASP A 406 3.04 -12.09 18.39
C ASP A 406 3.08 -11.83 19.92
N PRO A 407 3.52 -12.81 20.74
CA PRO A 407 3.60 -12.64 22.19
C PRO A 407 4.64 -11.60 22.64
N SER A 408 5.59 -11.26 21.75
CA SER A 408 6.60 -10.23 21.99
C SER A 408 6.04 -8.82 21.86
N THR A 409 4.93 -8.65 21.13
CA THR A 409 4.30 -7.35 20.86
C THR A 409 4.06 -6.56 22.14
N LYS A 410 4.38 -5.28 22.07
CA LYS A 410 4.09 -4.25 23.07
C LYS A 410 3.49 -3.04 22.37
N ILE A 411 2.77 -2.22 23.13
CA ILE A 411 2.24 -0.95 22.63
C ILE A 411 3.37 -0.07 22.07
N GLY A 412 3.19 0.41 20.84
CA GLY A 412 4.08 1.33 20.15
C GLY A 412 4.15 2.67 20.88
N ARG A 413 5.26 2.93 21.58
CA ARG A 413 5.44 4.15 22.38
C ARG A 413 6.89 4.64 22.29
N PRO A 414 7.29 5.24 21.15
CA PRO A 414 8.66 5.70 20.95
C PRO A 414 9.06 6.81 21.94
N ARG A 415 10.36 6.99 22.10
CA ARG A 415 10.95 8.07 22.90
C ARG A 415 11.27 9.27 22.02
N GLN A 416 11.57 10.39 22.67
CA GLN A 416 12.15 11.57 22.04
C GLN A 416 13.38 12.02 22.82
N VAL A 417 14.30 12.73 22.17
CA VAL A 417 15.33 13.54 22.83
C VAL A 417 14.78 14.95 22.98
N TYR A 418 14.54 15.39 24.21
CA TYR A 418 13.97 16.70 24.48
C TYR A 418 15.03 17.79 24.33
N THR A 419 14.80 18.72 23.41
CA THR A 419 15.69 19.87 23.11
C THR A 419 14.97 21.22 23.31
N GLY A 420 13.81 21.20 23.98
CA GLY A 420 13.05 22.41 24.29
C GLY A 420 13.58 23.17 25.51
N ALA A 421 12.83 24.21 25.92
CA ALA A 421 13.15 24.97 27.14
C ALA A 421 13.14 24.06 28.38
N THR A 422 14.06 24.28 29.31
CA THR A 422 14.02 23.64 30.62
C THR A 422 12.89 24.22 31.47
N GLU A 423 12.86 23.86 32.75
CA GLU A 423 11.96 24.46 33.73
C GLU A 423 12.01 26.00 33.65
N ARG A 424 10.82 26.61 33.57
CA ARG A 424 10.61 28.06 33.59
C ARG A 424 9.29 28.36 34.27
N ASP A 425 9.26 29.42 35.07
CA ASP A 425 8.05 29.81 35.79
C ASP A 425 6.96 30.28 34.84
N TYR A 426 5.72 29.95 35.17
CA TYR A 426 4.55 30.45 34.44
C TYR A 426 4.39 31.95 34.68
N VAL A 427 4.34 32.71 33.59
CA VAL A 427 4.06 34.14 33.64
C VAL A 427 2.59 34.39 33.28
N PRO A 428 1.77 34.94 34.21
CA PRO A 428 0.39 35.34 33.94
C PRO A 428 0.27 36.22 32.69
N ALA A 429 -0.84 36.12 31.96
CA ALA A 429 -0.98 36.76 30.64
C ALA A 429 -0.80 38.28 30.66
N ASP A 430 -1.10 38.93 31.78
CA ASP A 430 -0.93 40.36 32.06
C ASP A 430 0.52 40.74 32.43
N GLN A 431 1.43 39.76 32.55
CA GLN A 431 2.81 39.92 33.02
C GLN A 431 3.87 39.39 32.04
N ARG A 432 3.47 38.88 30.86
CA ARG A 432 4.35 38.24 29.85
C ARG A 432 5.23 39.19 29.07
#